data_AF-A0A8B7NU34-F1
#
_entry.id   AF-A0A8B7NU34-F1
#
_cell.length_a   1.000
_cell.length_b   1.000
_cell.length_c   1.000
_cell.angle_alpha   90.00
_cell.angle_beta   90.00
_cell.angle_gamma   90.00
#
_symmetry.space_group_name_H-M   'P 1'
#
loop_
_entity.id
_entity.type
_entity.pdbx_description
1 polymer ?
#
loop_
_entity_poly.entity_id
_entity_poly.type
_entity_poly.pdbx_seq_one_letter_code
_entity_poly.pdbx_strand_id
1 'polypeptide(L)'
;MKSPPCYYKYITDFTRYVTTPGCWDSMQIEAYNAAVCDPIPFSYMKCVVQAAGLLNSDGSFNDAAFKTTTLQNKCSSDTAFSTAYQSCSNSTMKYMNYPRLFVCLGYGGIY
;
A
#
# COMPACT_ATOMS: atom_id res chain seq x y z
N MET A 1 -12.48 -19.34 0.76
CA MET A 1 -12.82 -18.81 2.10
C MET A 1 -13.14 -17.33 1.96
N LYS A 2 -14.36 -16.90 2.35
CA LYS A 2 -14.82 -15.52 2.30
C LYS A 2 -14.49 -14.86 3.64
N SER A 3 -13.47 -14.02 3.69
CA SER A 3 -13.25 -13.10 4.83
C SER A 3 -14.41 -12.09 4.87
N PRO A 4 -14.91 -11.66 6.04
CA PRO A 4 -15.76 -10.46 6.07
C PRO A 4 -14.96 -9.32 5.39
N PRO A 5 -15.55 -8.60 4.42
CA PRO A 5 -14.81 -7.61 3.65
C PRO A 5 -14.09 -6.69 4.63
N CYS A 6 -12.76 -6.57 4.55
CA CYS A 6 -11.91 -5.83 5.49
C CYS A 6 -12.50 -4.46 5.86
N TYR A 7 -13.23 -3.85 4.91
CA TYR A 7 -14.06 -2.68 5.09
C TYR A 7 -14.98 -2.75 6.32
N TYR A 8 -15.83 -3.77 6.46
CA TYR A 8 -16.77 -3.88 7.58
C TYR A 8 -16.06 -4.04 8.93
N LYS A 9 -14.92 -4.74 8.93
CA LYS A 9 -14.14 -4.96 10.17
C LYS A 9 -13.41 -3.70 10.63
N TYR A 10 -12.99 -2.85 9.68
CA TYR A 10 -12.14 -1.69 9.95
C TYR A 10 -12.76 -0.38 9.42
N ILE A 11 -14.10 -0.30 9.39
CA ILE A 11 -14.81 0.86 8.85
C ILE A 11 -14.44 2.14 9.60
N THR A 12 -14.25 2.05 10.93
CA THR A 12 -13.81 3.20 11.75
C THR A 12 -12.45 3.73 11.33
N ASP A 13 -11.48 2.84 11.07
CA ASP A 13 -10.13 3.22 10.62
C ASP A 13 -10.19 3.84 9.22
N PHE A 14 -10.97 3.22 8.33
CA PHE A 14 -11.20 3.75 6.98
C PHE A 14 -11.89 5.12 7.01
N THR A 15 -12.96 5.28 7.79
CA THR A 15 -13.67 6.55 7.97
C THR A 15 -12.71 7.60 8.52
N ARG A 16 -11.95 7.29 9.57
CA ARG A 16 -10.97 8.21 10.14
C ARG A 16 -9.94 8.64 9.11
N TYR A 17 -9.45 7.72 8.27
CA TYR A 17 -8.51 8.03 7.21
C TYR A 17 -9.10 9.02 6.21
N VAL A 18 -10.34 8.79 5.73
CA VAL A 18 -10.95 9.65 4.72
C VAL A 18 -11.46 10.99 5.26
N THR A 19 -11.75 11.09 6.56
CA THR A 19 -12.19 12.35 7.18
C THR A 19 -11.04 13.17 7.78
N THR A 20 -9.84 12.60 7.91
CA THR A 20 -8.67 13.35 8.40
C THR A 20 -8.16 14.26 7.28
N PRO A 21 -8.12 15.59 7.48
CA PRO A 21 -7.64 16.52 6.46
C PRO A 21 -6.24 16.15 5.96
N GLY A 22 -6.07 16.10 4.64
CA GLY A 22 -4.79 15.76 3.99
C GLY A 22 -4.48 14.25 3.92
N CYS A 23 -5.30 13.37 4.49
CA CYS A 23 -5.05 11.93 4.46
C CYS A 23 -5.77 11.18 3.34
N TRP A 24 -6.98 11.59 2.97
CA TRP A 24 -7.75 10.92 1.90
C TRP A 24 -7.09 11.03 0.52
N ASP A 25 -6.42 12.14 0.25
CA ASP A 25 -5.80 12.41 -1.04
C ASP A 25 -4.38 11.82 -1.11
N SER A 26 -4.31 10.49 -1.05
CA SER A 26 -3.03 9.76 -1.18
C SER A 26 -2.29 10.02 -2.51
N MET A 27 -2.99 10.60 -3.50
CA MET A 27 -2.47 10.97 -4.81
C MET A 27 -1.81 12.36 -4.81
N GLN A 28 -2.18 13.25 -3.88
CA GLN A 28 -1.48 14.52 -3.67
C GLN A 28 -0.27 14.37 -2.76
N ILE A 29 0.86 14.05 -3.39
CA ILE A 29 2.15 13.83 -2.73
C ILE A 29 2.57 15.02 -1.84
N GLU A 30 2.26 16.26 -2.24
CA GLU A 30 2.69 17.47 -1.54
C GLU A 30 1.90 17.78 -0.27
N ALA A 31 0.61 17.39 -0.22
CA ALA A 31 -0.26 17.65 0.93
C ALA A 31 -0.32 16.48 1.93
N TYR A 32 0.21 15.32 1.55
CA TYR A 32 0.09 14.08 2.32
C TYR A 32 1.12 13.99 3.46
N ASN A 33 0.67 14.13 4.72
CA ASN A 33 1.51 13.89 5.88
C ASN A 33 1.58 12.39 6.21
N ALA A 34 2.55 11.70 5.63
CA ALA A 34 2.77 10.26 5.81
C ALA A 34 2.86 9.83 7.29
N ALA A 35 3.51 10.63 8.13
CA ALA A 35 3.67 10.31 9.55
C ALA A 35 2.34 10.30 10.32
N VAL A 36 1.37 11.12 9.91
CA VAL A 36 0.04 11.21 10.52
C VAL A 36 -0.94 10.25 9.84
N CYS A 37 -0.90 10.16 8.52
CA CYS A 37 -1.93 9.50 7.73
C CYS A 37 -1.71 7.99 7.59
N ASP A 38 -0.46 7.53 7.40
CA ASP A 38 -0.17 6.12 7.15
C ASP A 38 -0.54 5.17 8.31
N PRO A 39 -0.40 5.56 9.59
CA PRO A 39 -0.84 4.69 10.69
C PRO A 39 -2.35 4.47 10.76
N ILE A 40 -3.16 5.41 10.25
CA ILE A 40 -4.62 5.39 10.41
C ILE A 40 -5.27 4.18 9.72
N PRO A 41 -5.02 3.89 8.43
CA PRO A 41 -5.64 2.76 7.75
C PRO A 41 -4.85 1.46 7.93
N PHE A 42 -3.81 1.40 8.79
CA PHE A 42 -2.89 0.27 8.88
C PHE A 42 -3.61 -1.08 9.04
N SER A 43 -4.55 -1.18 9.98
CA SER A 43 -5.27 -2.43 10.25
C SER A 43 -6.15 -2.86 9.06
N TYR A 44 -6.83 -1.89 8.44
CA TYR A 44 -7.61 -2.09 7.23
C TYR A 44 -6.71 -2.60 6.08
N MET A 45 -5.61 -1.90 5.82
CA MET A 45 -4.69 -2.25 4.73
C MET A 45 -4.01 -3.59 4.96
N LYS A 46 -3.57 -3.88 6.20
CA LYS A 46 -2.99 -5.18 6.54
C LYS A 46 -3.99 -6.32 6.25
N CYS A 47 -5.27 -6.13 6.54
CA CYS A 47 -6.31 -7.11 6.18
C CYS A 47 -6.44 -7.28 4.66
N VAL A 48 -6.41 -6.18 3.89
CA VAL A 48 -6.48 -6.22 2.42
C VAL A 48 -5.27 -6.97 1.83
N VAL A 49 -4.07 -6.63 2.28
CA VAL A 49 -2.81 -7.28 1.87
C VAL A 49 -2.81 -8.75 2.25
N GLN A 50 -3.34 -9.10 3.44
CA GLN A 50 -3.51 -10.49 3.86
C GLN A 50 -4.48 -11.25 2.95
N ALA A 51 -5.64 -10.66 2.64
CA ALA A 51 -6.64 -11.27 1.77
C ALA A 51 -6.14 -11.46 0.34
N ALA A 52 -5.21 -10.60 -0.12
CA ALA A 52 -4.51 -10.73 -1.39
C ALA A 52 -3.37 -11.77 -1.37
N GLY A 53 -3.06 -12.38 -0.23
CA GLY A 53 -1.95 -13.33 -0.12
C GLY A 53 -0.57 -12.68 -0.19
N LEU A 54 -0.48 -11.39 0.15
CA LEU A 54 0.73 -10.58 0.03
C LEU A 54 1.46 -10.37 1.38
N LEU A 55 1.12 -11.17 2.39
CA LEU A 55 1.86 -11.19 3.65
C LEU A 55 2.74 -12.43 3.74
N ASN A 56 3.92 -12.26 4.34
CA ASN A 56 4.74 -13.35 4.83
C ASN A 56 4.09 -13.98 6.07
N SER A 57 4.61 -15.13 6.51
CA SER A 57 4.14 -15.84 7.70
C SER A 57 4.32 -15.04 9.00
N ASP A 58 5.27 -14.11 9.04
CA ASP A 58 5.49 -13.17 10.15
C ASP A 58 4.57 -11.93 10.09
N GLY A 59 3.74 -11.81 9.05
CA GLY A 59 2.83 -10.69 8.83
C GLY A 59 3.48 -9.44 8.25
N SER A 60 4.75 -9.52 7.80
CA SER A 60 5.40 -8.50 6.98
C SER A 60 4.96 -8.58 5.52
N PHE A 61 5.22 -7.53 4.74
CA PHE A 61 4.84 -7.50 3.32
C PHE A 61 5.73 -8.46 2.50
N ASN A 62 5.11 -9.22 1.62
CA ASN A 62 5.82 -10.15 0.74
C ASN A 62 6.11 -9.48 -0.62
N ASP A 63 7.25 -8.81 -0.71
CA ASP A 63 7.69 -8.13 -1.94
C ASP A 63 7.79 -9.08 -3.15
N ALA A 64 8.23 -10.32 -2.94
CA ALA A 64 8.34 -11.31 -4.01
C ALA A 64 6.96 -11.69 -4.54
N ALA A 65 6.01 -11.99 -3.65
CA ALA A 65 4.63 -12.26 -4.04
C ALA A 65 4.00 -11.06 -4.74
N PHE A 66 4.22 -9.82 -4.26
CA PHE A 66 3.71 -8.62 -4.92
C PHE A 66 4.26 -8.45 -6.34
N LYS A 67 5.59 -8.54 -6.51
CA LYS A 67 6.23 -8.44 -7.83
C LYS A 67 5.72 -9.52 -8.79
N THR A 68 5.55 -10.75 -8.33
CA THR A 68 5.10 -11.85 -9.19
C THR A 68 3.60 -11.82 -9.47
N THR A 69 2.75 -11.51 -8.50
CA THR A 69 1.28 -11.60 -8.66
C THR A 69 0.67 -10.29 -9.11
N THR A 70 1.07 -9.17 -8.51
CA THR A 70 0.49 -7.85 -8.79
C THR A 70 1.16 -7.20 -9.99
N LEU A 71 2.51 -7.17 -9.98
CA LEU A 71 3.25 -6.60 -11.11
C LEU A 71 3.48 -7.59 -12.25
N GLN A 72 3.18 -8.89 -12.05
CA GLN A 72 3.38 -9.93 -13.06
C GLN A 72 4.83 -9.99 -13.59
N ASN A 73 5.79 -9.68 -12.72
CA ASN A 73 7.21 -9.52 -13.03
C ASN A 73 7.52 -8.49 -14.13
N LYS A 74 6.57 -7.59 -14.44
CA LYS A 74 6.82 -6.41 -15.27
C LYS A 74 7.90 -5.57 -14.61
N CYS A 75 8.78 -4.99 -15.42
CA CYS A 75 9.89 -4.14 -14.99
C CYS A 75 10.96 -4.84 -14.12
N SER A 76 10.94 -6.18 -14.00
CA SER A 76 11.90 -6.93 -13.17
C SER A 76 13.35 -6.83 -13.63
N SER A 77 13.59 -6.56 -14.92
CA SER A 77 14.91 -6.31 -15.50
C SER A 77 15.31 -4.83 -15.54
N ASP A 78 14.43 -3.93 -15.12
CA ASP A 78 14.67 -2.48 -15.17
C ASP A 78 15.33 -2.03 -13.85
N THR A 79 16.58 -1.58 -13.95
CA THR A 79 17.37 -1.11 -12.80
C THR A 79 16.79 0.16 -12.17
N ALA A 80 16.19 1.06 -12.96
CA ALA A 80 15.54 2.26 -12.46
C ALA A 80 14.28 1.88 -11.67
N PHE A 81 13.49 0.94 -12.19
CA PHE A 81 12.33 0.39 -11.49
C PHE A 81 12.75 -0.28 -10.17
N SER A 82 13.79 -1.12 -10.18
CA SER A 82 14.27 -1.81 -8.98
C SER A 82 14.66 -0.82 -7.87
N THR A 83 15.35 0.26 -8.25
CA THR A 83 15.77 1.32 -7.33
C THR A 83 14.57 2.09 -6.77
N ALA A 84 13.63 2.50 -7.64
CA ALA A 84 12.41 3.19 -7.23
C ALA A 84 11.55 2.31 -6.32
N TYR A 85 11.39 1.03 -6.67
CA TYR A 85 10.64 0.06 -5.89
C TYR A 85 11.18 -0.09 -4.47
N GLN A 86 12.50 -0.22 -4.30
CA GLN A 86 13.08 -0.36 -2.97
C GLN A 86 12.80 0.87 -2.09
N SER A 87 12.96 2.07 -2.64
CA SER A 87 12.65 3.32 -1.93
C SER A 87 11.17 3.41 -1.56
N CYS A 88 10.28 3.13 -2.52
CA CYS A 88 8.84 3.19 -2.33
C CYS A 88 8.32 2.14 -1.34
N SER A 89 8.78 0.90 -1.45
CA SER A 89 8.40 -0.18 -0.53
C SER A 89 8.79 0.17 0.90
N ASN A 90 10.04 0.61 1.13
CA ASN A 90 10.52 0.99 2.45
C ASN A 90 9.70 2.13 3.08
N SER A 91 9.30 3.12 2.27
CA SER A 91 8.51 4.27 2.75
C SER A 91 7.07 3.91 3.07
N THR A 92 6.43 3.09 2.23
CA THR A 92 4.97 2.89 2.26
C THR A 92 4.55 1.61 2.97
N MET A 93 5.31 0.53 2.80
CA MET A 93 4.94 -0.79 3.31
C MET A 93 5.24 -0.98 4.80
N LYS A 94 5.98 -0.05 5.43
CA LYS A 94 6.05 0.09 6.89
C LYS A 94 4.66 0.14 7.52
N TYR A 95 3.71 0.78 6.85
CA TYR A 95 2.31 0.90 7.29
C TYR A 95 1.34 0.16 6.36
N MET A 96 1.86 -0.79 5.57
CA MET A 96 1.05 -1.53 4.59
C MET A 96 0.26 -0.62 3.65
N ASN A 97 0.72 0.62 3.40
CA ASN A 97 -0.05 1.59 2.62
C ASN A 97 0.08 1.29 1.12
N TYR A 98 -0.65 0.26 0.71
CA TYR A 98 -0.62 -0.30 -0.63
C TYR A 98 -0.95 0.73 -1.73
N PRO A 99 -1.97 1.61 -1.62
CA PRO A 99 -2.21 2.67 -2.60
C PRO A 99 -1.01 3.63 -2.77
N ARG A 100 -0.35 4.00 -1.67
CA ARG A 100 0.84 4.87 -1.71
C ARG A 100 2.01 4.20 -2.40
N LEU A 101 2.15 2.88 -2.32
CA LEU A 101 3.16 2.14 -3.08
C LEU A 101 2.98 2.37 -4.59
N PHE A 102 1.75 2.32 -5.12
CA PHE A 102 1.48 2.60 -6.54
C PHE A 102 1.77 4.04 -6.93
N VAL A 103 1.33 4.99 -6.10
CA VAL A 103 1.60 6.43 -6.35
C VAL A 103 3.10 6.69 -6.38
N CYS A 104 3.86 6.13 -5.43
CA CYS A 104 5.30 6.26 -5.38
C CYS A 104 6.00 5.62 -6.58
N LEU A 105 5.52 4.45 -7.03
CA LEU A 105 6.02 3.77 -8.23
C LEU A 105 5.64 4.48 -9.54
N GLY A 106 4.87 5.57 -9.49
CA GLY A 106 4.42 6.30 -10.68
C GLY A 106 3.24 5.66 -11.42
N TYR A 107 2.60 4.64 -10.86
CA TYR A 107 1.45 3.97 -11.50
C TYR A 107 0.18 4.84 -11.59
N GLY A 108 0.16 6.00 -10.91
CA GLY A 108 -0.95 6.96 -10.92
C GLY A 108 -0.85 8.09 -11.96
N GLY A 109 0.19 8.08 -12.81
CA GLY A 109 0.36 9.06 -13.88
C GLY A 109 1.56 8.72 -14.75
N ILE A 110 1.31 8.53 -16.05
CA ILE A 110 2.26 8.22 -17.14
C ILE A 110 2.56 6.71 -17.29
N TYR A 111 1.54 5.97 -17.72
CA TYR A 111 1.50 5.28 -19.02
C TYR A 111 0.08 5.38 -19.59
#